data_AF-A0A970KPI1-F1
#
_entry.id   AF-A0A970KPI1-F1
#
_cell.length_a   1.000
_cell.length_b   1.000
_cell.length_c   1.000
_cell.angle_alpha   90.00
_cell.angle_beta   90.00
_cell.angle_gamma   90.00
#
_symmetry.space_group_name_H-M   'P 1'
#
loop_
_entity.id
_entity.type
_entity.pdbx_description
1 polymer ?
#
loop_
_entity_poly.entity_id
_entity_poly.type
_entity_poly.pdbx_seq_one_letter_code
_entity_poly.pdbx_strand_id
1 'polypeptide(L)'
;MYAHSLTGRTLHKIAQLQDNCFRGSKLAALTDRLSANFYTVFAASRLAQALWFRDVSLPAWQHSLLYRLFSLCQKLIKKCLLFFSRLLGAALPQSFSCRLYNLLLSRLYLLFLLLGALGILAFPILSPPKALALPVAAAAVLLIIHKPTWGLYLLAFSLPLVPNEALLLLAILAFASFLFHRLRTGNFTLRPLAIEPVLVLYLLVAALATLASATLTGSLRDLAIYTCSFLVFFVLINQLQTKKELHTYLIFALAGALLVALYGIYQYIFGAPMQSGWVDATRNPLIGVRVYSFFGNPNVMAEYLILIIPFGIALFFSVRNIFCKLLYLGVTGLLALSLLLTLS
;
A
#
# COMPACT_ATOMS: atom_id res chain seq x y z
N MET A 1 21.04 -28.42 -3.15
CA MET A 1 19.65 -28.89 -2.91
C MET A 1 18.92 -28.10 -1.80
N TYR A 2 19.38 -26.92 -1.36
CA TYR A 2 18.83 -26.20 -0.19
C TYR A 2 18.52 -24.70 -0.45
N ALA A 3 17.88 -24.37 -1.57
CA ALA A 3 17.59 -22.98 -1.99
C ALA A 3 16.11 -22.57 -1.88
N HIS A 4 15.26 -23.41 -1.29
CA HIS A 4 13.80 -23.22 -1.32
C HIS A 4 13.16 -22.77 0.00
N SER A 5 13.87 -22.74 1.12
CA SER A 5 13.30 -22.18 2.36
C SER A 5 13.30 -20.64 2.30
N LEU A 6 12.19 -20.03 2.75
CA LEU A 6 12.05 -18.56 2.84
C LEU A 6 13.19 -17.95 3.66
N THR A 7 13.57 -18.62 4.73
CA THR A 7 14.71 -18.30 5.61
C THR A 7 16.05 -18.37 4.89
N GLY A 8 16.30 -19.39 4.07
CA GLY A 8 17.52 -19.46 3.26
C GLY A 8 17.60 -18.31 2.25
N ARG A 9 16.47 -17.95 1.63
CA ARG A 9 16.40 -16.82 0.68
C ARG A 9 16.52 -15.47 1.37
N THR A 10 15.95 -15.29 2.56
CA THR A 10 16.11 -14.05 3.33
C THR A 10 17.53 -13.91 3.84
N LEU A 11 18.13 -14.96 4.40
CA LEU A 11 19.54 -14.96 4.82
C LEU A 11 20.47 -14.70 3.64
N HIS A 12 20.25 -15.33 2.49
CA HIS A 12 21.08 -15.07 1.31
C HIS A 12 20.90 -13.64 0.78
N LYS A 13 19.68 -13.08 0.81
CA LYS A 13 19.45 -11.67 0.45
C LYS A 13 20.04 -10.70 1.47
N ILE A 14 20.04 -11.03 2.75
CA ILE A 14 20.69 -10.25 3.82
C ILE A 14 22.21 -10.27 3.62
N ALA A 15 22.79 -11.44 3.33
CA ALA A 15 24.21 -11.57 2.99
C ALA A 15 24.55 -10.77 1.72
N GLN A 16 23.73 -10.86 0.67
CA GLN A 16 23.90 -10.01 -0.52
C GLN A 16 23.74 -8.52 -0.21
N LEU A 17 22.87 -8.13 0.72
CA LEU A 17 22.72 -6.74 1.19
C LEU A 17 23.99 -6.30 1.94
N GLN A 18 24.51 -7.13 2.84
CA GLN A 18 25.77 -6.88 3.55
C GLN A 18 26.94 -6.74 2.58
N ASP A 19 27.08 -7.65 1.61
CA ASP A 19 28.07 -7.58 0.53
C ASP A 19 27.94 -6.28 -0.29
N ASN A 20 26.72 -5.91 -0.66
CA ASN A 20 26.48 -4.67 -1.41
C ASN A 20 26.72 -3.41 -0.57
N CYS A 21 26.58 -3.49 0.76
CA CYS A 21 26.77 -2.38 1.69
C CYS A 21 28.23 -2.16 2.10
N PHE A 22 29.05 -3.22 2.17
CA PHE A 22 30.37 -3.15 2.82
C PHE A 22 31.55 -3.66 1.99
N ARG A 23 31.37 -3.92 0.69
CA ARG A 23 32.42 -4.34 -0.26
C ARG A 23 33.75 -3.60 -0.03
N GLY A 24 34.76 -4.34 0.46
CA GLY A 24 36.13 -3.85 0.66
C GLY A 24 36.47 -3.31 2.05
N SER A 25 35.54 -3.29 3.01
CA SER A 25 35.82 -2.86 4.39
C SER A 25 36.28 -4.02 5.29
N LYS A 26 37.16 -3.76 6.27
CA LYS A 26 37.54 -4.75 7.31
C LYS A 26 36.34 -5.24 8.13
N LEU A 27 35.28 -4.42 8.20
CA LEU A 27 34.02 -4.75 8.87
C LEU A 27 33.23 -5.83 8.10
N ALA A 28 33.26 -5.81 6.75
CA ALA A 28 32.66 -6.86 5.92
C ALA A 28 33.26 -8.24 6.20
N ALA A 29 34.60 -8.32 6.22
CA ALA A 29 35.30 -9.58 6.46
C ALA A 29 35.00 -10.16 7.86
N LEU A 30 34.76 -9.29 8.86
CA LEU A 30 34.40 -9.69 10.21
C LEU A 30 32.92 -10.11 10.30
N THR A 31 32.01 -9.39 9.62
CA THR A 31 30.60 -9.79 9.52
C THR A 31 30.42 -11.09 8.74
N ASP A 32 31.24 -11.36 7.73
CA ASP A 32 31.22 -12.61 6.96
C ASP A 32 31.71 -13.80 7.78
N ARG A 33 32.75 -13.60 8.60
CA ARG A 33 33.21 -14.64 9.54
C ARG A 33 32.16 -14.93 10.62
N LEU A 34 31.56 -13.89 11.18
CA LEU A 34 30.50 -14.04 12.19
C LEU A 34 29.25 -14.69 11.58
N SER A 35 28.84 -14.30 10.37
CA SER A 35 27.69 -14.88 9.69
C SER A 35 27.92 -16.35 9.32
N ALA A 36 29.13 -16.72 8.87
CA ALA A 36 29.50 -18.11 8.61
C ALA A 36 29.51 -18.97 9.89
N ASN A 37 30.04 -18.44 10.99
CA ASN A 37 30.02 -19.11 12.29
C ASN A 37 28.59 -19.24 12.85
N PHE A 38 27.77 -18.19 12.74
CA PHE A 38 26.36 -18.28 13.11
C PHE A 38 25.60 -19.25 12.24
N TYR A 39 25.85 -19.27 10.93
CA TYR A 39 25.20 -20.19 10.01
C TYR A 39 25.52 -21.65 10.34
N THR A 40 26.79 -21.96 10.61
CA THR A 40 27.22 -23.33 10.96
C THR A 40 26.64 -23.77 12.31
N VAL A 41 26.67 -22.91 13.33
CA VAL A 41 26.10 -23.20 14.66
C VAL A 41 24.57 -23.33 14.59
N PHE A 42 23.90 -22.42 13.87
CA PHE A 42 22.46 -22.45 13.73
C PHE A 42 22.02 -23.67 12.90
N ALA A 43 22.65 -23.96 11.75
CA ALA A 43 22.34 -25.11 10.92
C ALA A 43 22.54 -26.46 11.65
N ALA A 44 23.47 -26.53 12.60
CA ALA A 44 23.67 -27.69 13.46
C ALA A 44 22.64 -27.83 14.59
N SER A 45 21.84 -26.78 14.87
CA SER A 45 20.87 -26.80 15.96
C SER A 45 19.61 -27.63 15.62
N ARG A 46 19.03 -28.29 16.63
CA ARG A 46 17.70 -28.93 16.52
C ARG A 46 16.61 -27.94 16.09
N LEU A 47 16.80 -26.66 16.40
CA LEU A 47 15.90 -25.57 16.06
C LEU A 47 15.95 -25.26 14.55
N ALA A 48 17.13 -25.28 13.92
CA ALA A 48 17.24 -25.24 12.47
C ALA A 48 16.66 -26.51 11.86
N GLN A 49 16.93 -27.71 12.39
CA GLN A 49 16.29 -28.92 11.85
C GLN A 49 14.75 -28.82 11.90
N ALA A 50 14.16 -28.26 12.96
CA ALA A 50 12.72 -28.02 13.06
C ALA A 50 12.19 -26.93 12.10
N LEU A 51 12.97 -25.87 11.85
CA LEU A 51 12.59 -24.75 10.97
C LEU A 51 12.90 -25.00 9.47
N TRP A 52 13.86 -25.88 9.17
CA TRP A 52 14.45 -26.05 7.83
C TRP A 52 13.95 -27.31 7.11
N PHE A 53 13.48 -28.35 7.85
CA PHE A 53 12.93 -29.60 7.29
C PHE A 53 11.43 -29.60 7.02
N ARG A 54 10.74 -28.47 7.13
CA ARG A 54 9.57 -28.28 6.29
C ARG A 54 10.05 -27.65 5.00
N ASP A 55 10.33 -28.51 4.02
CA ASP A 55 9.84 -28.24 2.67
C ASP A 55 8.53 -27.48 2.83
N VAL A 56 8.40 -26.33 2.17
CA VAL A 56 7.09 -25.74 1.96
C VAL A 56 6.36 -26.71 1.02
N SER A 57 6.04 -27.91 1.53
CA SER A 57 4.88 -28.66 1.12
C SER A 57 3.78 -27.62 1.04
N LEU A 58 3.09 -27.60 -0.10
CA LEU A 58 1.85 -26.88 -0.30
C LEU A 58 1.16 -26.80 1.06
N PRO A 59 1.03 -25.60 1.67
CA PRO A 59 0.80 -25.47 3.11
C PRO A 59 -0.33 -26.42 3.48
N ALA A 60 -0.22 -27.21 4.56
CA ALA A 60 -1.21 -28.26 4.92
C ALA A 60 -2.68 -27.83 4.77
N TRP A 61 -2.93 -26.52 4.89
CA TRP A 61 -4.12 -25.78 4.52
C TRP A 61 -4.67 -26.00 3.10
N GLN A 62 -3.90 -26.38 2.07
CA GLN A 62 -4.42 -26.68 0.74
C GLN A 62 -5.31 -27.92 0.73
N HIS A 63 -5.11 -28.81 1.70
CA HIS A 63 -6.01 -29.94 1.92
C HIS A 63 -7.21 -29.57 2.81
N SER A 64 -7.22 -28.39 3.45
CA SER A 64 -8.33 -27.93 4.28
C SER A 64 -9.61 -27.74 3.46
N LEU A 65 -10.75 -28.02 4.09
CA LEU A 65 -12.07 -27.79 3.51
C LEU A 65 -12.25 -26.33 3.10
N LEU A 66 -11.74 -25.40 3.91
CA LEU A 66 -11.81 -23.96 3.65
C LEU A 66 -11.10 -23.60 2.34
N TYR A 67 -9.88 -24.08 2.11
CA TYR A 67 -9.17 -23.83 0.86
C TYR A 67 -9.87 -24.47 -0.34
N ARG A 68 -10.43 -25.68 -0.19
CA ARG A 68 -11.18 -26.33 -1.27
C ARG A 68 -12.42 -25.53 -1.67
N LEU A 69 -13.24 -25.11 -0.71
CA LEU A 69 -14.41 -24.26 -0.95
C LEU A 69 -14.01 -22.94 -1.62
N PHE A 70 -12.99 -22.28 -1.08
CA PHE A 70 -12.45 -21.05 -1.66
C PHE A 70 -11.98 -21.24 -3.11
N SER A 71 -11.22 -22.31 -3.38
CA SER A 71 -10.72 -22.62 -4.73
C SER A 71 -11.85 -22.91 -5.73
N LEU A 72 -12.95 -23.50 -5.26
CA LEU A 72 -14.14 -23.75 -6.07
C LEU A 72 -14.82 -22.42 -6.43
N CYS A 73 -15.04 -21.55 -5.44
CA CYS A 73 -15.57 -20.20 -5.67
C CYS A 73 -14.69 -19.41 -6.64
N GLN A 74 -13.37 -19.43 -6.47
CA GLN A 74 -12.43 -18.77 -7.39
C GLN A 74 -12.55 -19.31 -8.83
N LYS A 75 -12.68 -20.64 -9.01
CA LYS A 75 -12.86 -21.25 -10.34
C LYS A 75 -14.17 -20.80 -10.98
N LEU A 76 -15.26 -20.73 -10.21
CA LEU A 76 -16.56 -20.25 -10.69
C LEU A 76 -16.49 -18.77 -11.10
N ILE A 77 -15.97 -17.91 -10.22
CA ILE A 77 -15.77 -16.48 -10.50
C ILE A 77 -14.92 -16.30 -11.76
N LYS A 78 -13.82 -17.05 -11.89
CA LYS A 78 -12.96 -16.99 -13.08
C LYS A 78 -13.70 -17.40 -14.36
N LYS A 79 -14.53 -18.45 -14.33
CA LYS A 79 -15.36 -18.84 -15.47
C LYS A 79 -16.33 -17.74 -15.86
N CYS A 80 -17.01 -17.13 -14.89
CA CYS A 80 -17.92 -16.01 -15.13
C CYS A 80 -17.18 -14.80 -15.73
N LEU A 81 -16.03 -14.42 -15.16
CA LEU A 81 -15.23 -13.30 -15.66
C LEU A 81 -14.68 -13.55 -17.07
N LEU A 82 -14.27 -14.78 -17.38
CA LEU A 82 -13.85 -15.17 -18.74
C LEU A 82 -15.00 -15.09 -19.74
N PHE A 83 -16.21 -15.51 -19.33
CA PHE A 83 -17.41 -15.38 -20.14
C PHE A 83 -17.70 -13.90 -20.45
N PHE A 84 -17.73 -13.03 -19.44
CA PHE A 84 -17.91 -11.60 -19.63
C PHE A 84 -16.79 -10.97 -20.47
N SER A 85 -15.54 -11.40 -20.29
CA SER A 85 -14.41 -10.93 -21.10
C SER A 85 -14.60 -11.27 -22.59
N ARG A 86 -15.10 -12.47 -22.92
CA ARG A 86 -15.39 -12.85 -24.31
C ARG A 86 -16.53 -12.02 -24.90
N LEU A 87 -17.60 -11.80 -24.14
CA LEU A 87 -18.72 -10.94 -24.56
C LEU A 87 -18.24 -9.51 -24.81
N LEU A 88 -17.47 -8.95 -23.88
CA LEU A 88 -16.87 -7.62 -24.00
C LEU A 88 -15.90 -7.55 -25.19
N GLY A 89 -15.08 -8.57 -25.41
CA GLY A 89 -14.16 -8.63 -26.55
C GLY A 89 -14.87 -8.58 -27.91
N ALA A 90 -16.06 -9.18 -28.02
CA ALA A 90 -16.88 -9.11 -29.23
C ALA A 90 -17.58 -7.75 -29.41
N ALA A 91 -18.12 -7.18 -28.32
CA ALA A 91 -18.94 -5.96 -28.39
C ALA A 91 -18.14 -4.64 -28.33
N LEU A 92 -17.05 -4.57 -27.55
CA LEU A 92 -16.30 -3.34 -27.29
C LEU A 92 -15.69 -2.71 -28.54
N PRO A 93 -15.04 -3.43 -29.48
CA PRO A 93 -14.38 -2.81 -30.64
C PRO A 93 -15.34 -2.01 -31.53
N GLN A 94 -16.61 -2.42 -31.59
CA GLN A 94 -17.63 -1.80 -32.43
C GLN A 94 -18.29 -0.58 -31.75
N SER A 95 -18.26 -0.53 -30.42
CA SER A 95 -18.87 0.53 -29.62
C SER A 95 -18.23 1.92 -29.83
N PHE A 96 -19.07 2.97 -29.83
CA PHE A 96 -18.61 4.36 -29.81
C PHE A 96 -17.77 4.67 -28.56
N SER A 97 -18.19 4.16 -27.39
CA SER A 97 -17.51 4.39 -26.11
C SER A 97 -16.07 3.87 -26.10
N CYS A 98 -15.78 2.74 -26.74
CA CYS A 98 -14.40 2.22 -26.85
C CYS A 98 -13.53 3.07 -27.78
N ARG A 99 -14.10 3.58 -28.89
CA ARG A 99 -13.41 4.51 -29.77
C ARG A 99 -13.10 5.82 -29.06
N LEU A 100 -14.07 6.39 -28.35
CA LEU A 100 -13.90 7.59 -27.52
C LEU A 100 -12.84 7.35 -26.43
N TYR A 101 -12.91 6.22 -25.71
CA TYR A 101 -11.91 5.85 -24.71
C TYR A 101 -10.49 5.78 -25.29
N ASN A 102 -10.30 5.11 -26.42
CA ASN A 102 -8.99 4.99 -27.05
C ASN A 102 -8.48 6.37 -27.56
N LEU A 103 -9.37 7.21 -28.09
CA LEU A 103 -9.05 8.57 -28.50
C LEU A 103 -8.61 9.43 -27.30
N LEU A 104 -9.36 9.39 -26.19
CA LEU A 104 -9.03 10.09 -24.95
C LEU A 104 -7.68 9.63 -24.39
N LEU A 105 -7.44 8.31 -24.31
CA LEU A 105 -6.17 7.78 -23.83
C LEU A 105 -4.98 8.11 -24.76
N SER A 106 -5.18 8.16 -26.07
CA SER A 106 -4.09 8.47 -27.02
C SER A 106 -3.60 9.91 -26.91
N ARG A 107 -4.42 10.82 -26.35
CA ARG A 107 -4.14 12.26 -26.24
C ARG A 107 -4.12 12.73 -24.78
N LEU A 108 -3.67 11.88 -23.86
CA LEU A 108 -3.62 12.16 -22.41
C LEU A 108 -3.00 13.52 -22.07
N TYR A 109 -1.88 13.88 -22.70
CA TYR A 109 -1.22 15.17 -22.46
C TYR A 109 -2.13 16.37 -22.78
N LEU A 110 -2.85 16.33 -23.90
CA LEU A 110 -3.79 17.38 -24.28
C LEU A 110 -4.96 17.47 -23.30
N LEU A 111 -5.42 16.34 -22.76
CA LEU A 111 -6.45 16.32 -21.72
C LEU A 111 -5.97 16.95 -20.41
N PHE A 112 -4.72 16.70 -20.00
CA PHE A 112 -4.15 17.37 -18.82
C PHE A 112 -4.03 18.89 -19.02
N LEU A 113 -3.60 19.32 -20.21
CA LEU A 113 -3.57 20.75 -20.55
C LEU A 113 -4.96 21.38 -20.53
N LEU A 114 -5.95 20.68 -21.09
CA LEU A 114 -7.34 21.14 -21.11
C LEU A 114 -7.93 21.20 -19.70
N LEU A 115 -7.69 20.20 -18.85
CA LEU A 115 -8.09 20.23 -17.44
C LEU A 115 -7.42 21.38 -16.67
N GLY A 116 -6.15 21.66 -16.95
CA GLY A 116 -5.44 22.81 -16.39
C GLY A 116 -6.07 24.14 -16.83
N ALA A 117 -6.35 24.29 -18.12
CA ALA A 117 -7.00 25.48 -18.66
C ALA A 117 -8.42 25.67 -18.09
N LEU A 118 -9.20 24.60 -17.98
CA LEU A 118 -10.52 24.62 -17.33
C LEU A 118 -10.43 25.00 -15.86
N GLY A 119 -9.40 24.51 -15.15
CA GLY A 119 -9.12 24.91 -13.76
C GLY A 119 -8.90 26.42 -13.63
N ILE A 120 -8.06 27.00 -14.50
CA ILE A 120 -7.79 28.44 -14.57
C ILE A 120 -9.07 29.24 -14.86
N LEU A 121 -9.86 28.78 -15.84
CA LEU A 121 -11.13 29.42 -16.20
C LEU A 121 -12.22 29.29 -15.13
N ALA A 122 -12.11 28.32 -14.23
CA ALA A 122 -13.07 28.10 -13.16
C ALA A 122 -12.80 28.94 -11.90
N PHE A 123 -11.60 29.53 -11.74
CA PHE A 123 -11.27 30.43 -10.61
C PHE A 123 -12.24 31.60 -10.40
N PRO A 124 -12.77 32.29 -11.42
CA PRO A 124 -13.74 33.37 -11.21
C PRO A 124 -15.14 32.89 -10.80
N ILE A 125 -15.45 31.59 -10.95
CA ILE A 125 -16.80 31.04 -10.76
C ILE A 125 -16.89 30.20 -9.48
N LEU A 126 -15.83 29.46 -9.17
CA LEU A 126 -15.77 28.55 -8.02
C LEU A 126 -14.84 29.10 -6.94
N SER A 127 -15.04 28.66 -5.71
CA SER A 127 -14.07 28.95 -4.65
C SER A 127 -12.69 28.36 -5.02
N PRO A 128 -11.57 29.05 -4.68
CA PRO A 128 -10.21 28.61 -5.01
C PRO A 128 -9.90 27.13 -4.72
N PRO A 129 -10.31 26.52 -3.58
CA PRO A 129 -10.04 25.11 -3.34
C PRO A 129 -10.82 24.19 -4.28
N LYS A 130 -12.06 24.54 -4.66
CA LYS A 130 -12.87 23.74 -5.59
C LYS A 130 -12.37 23.86 -7.04
N ALA A 131 -11.93 25.05 -7.43
CA ALA A 131 -11.36 25.32 -8.75
C ALA A 131 -10.09 24.47 -9.01
N LEU A 132 -9.31 24.16 -7.97
CA LEU A 132 -8.14 23.28 -8.06
C LEU A 132 -8.48 21.79 -7.87
N ALA A 133 -9.38 21.45 -6.94
CA ALA A 133 -9.67 20.06 -6.59
C ALA A 133 -10.34 19.29 -7.76
N LEU A 134 -11.25 19.93 -8.50
CA LEU A 134 -11.97 19.29 -9.61
C LEU A 134 -11.04 18.82 -10.75
N PRO A 135 -10.17 19.68 -11.33
CA PRO A 135 -9.27 19.24 -12.40
C PRO A 135 -8.25 18.21 -11.90
N VAL A 136 -7.79 18.30 -10.64
CA VAL A 136 -6.90 17.30 -10.03
C VAL A 136 -7.61 15.95 -9.89
N ALA A 137 -8.86 15.94 -9.41
CA ALA A 137 -9.65 14.72 -9.30
C ALA A 137 -9.91 14.10 -10.69
N ALA A 138 -10.26 14.91 -11.69
CA ALA A 138 -10.43 14.45 -13.07
C ALA A 138 -9.13 13.87 -13.65
N ALA A 139 -7.99 14.54 -13.41
CA ALA A 139 -6.68 14.05 -13.81
C ALA A 139 -6.33 12.71 -13.15
N ALA A 140 -6.60 12.56 -11.84
CA ALA A 140 -6.44 11.31 -11.12
C ALA A 140 -7.29 10.19 -11.73
N VAL A 141 -8.57 10.45 -12.02
CA VAL A 141 -9.47 9.49 -12.67
C VAL A 141 -8.92 9.04 -14.02
N LEU A 142 -8.46 9.97 -14.86
CA LEU A 142 -7.87 9.64 -16.16
C LEU A 142 -6.60 8.78 -16.04
N LEU A 143 -5.71 9.08 -15.08
CA LEU A 143 -4.50 8.28 -14.83
C LEU A 143 -4.84 6.86 -14.39
N ILE A 144 -5.82 6.71 -13.50
CA ILE A 144 -6.25 5.42 -12.97
C ILE A 144 -6.87 4.57 -14.06
N ILE A 145 -7.73 5.17 -14.88
CA ILE A 145 -8.37 4.52 -16.02
C ILE A 145 -7.34 4.13 -17.09
N HIS A 146 -6.27 4.91 -17.26
CA HIS A 146 -5.19 4.60 -18.19
C HIS A 146 -4.36 3.40 -17.73
N LYS A 147 -3.91 3.41 -16.47
CA LYS A 147 -3.21 2.28 -15.86
C LYS A 147 -3.64 2.10 -14.40
N PRO A 148 -4.14 0.91 -14.00
CA PRO A 148 -4.61 0.68 -12.64
C PRO A 148 -3.50 0.79 -11.58
N THR A 149 -2.22 0.70 -11.97
CA THR A 149 -1.07 0.96 -11.08
C THR A 149 -1.11 2.36 -10.47
N TRP A 150 -1.55 3.37 -11.22
CA TRP A 150 -1.68 4.74 -10.71
C TRP A 150 -2.71 4.85 -9.61
N GLY A 151 -3.76 4.02 -9.62
CA GLY A 151 -4.73 3.95 -8.51
C GLY A 151 -4.07 3.56 -7.21
N LEU A 152 -3.17 2.58 -7.24
CA LEU A 152 -2.41 2.16 -6.06
C LEU A 152 -1.42 3.24 -5.58
N TYR A 153 -0.73 3.91 -6.51
CA TYR A 153 0.21 4.98 -6.16
C TYR A 153 -0.49 6.18 -5.53
N LEU A 154 -1.61 6.59 -6.12
CA LEU A 154 -2.43 7.69 -5.58
C LEU A 154 -3.03 7.31 -4.23
N LEU A 155 -3.56 6.09 -4.08
CA LEU A 155 -4.04 5.58 -2.79
C LEU A 155 -2.95 5.66 -1.72
N ALA A 156 -1.74 5.17 -2.01
CA ALA A 156 -0.63 5.16 -1.05
C ALA A 156 -0.22 6.57 -0.62
N PHE A 157 -0.21 7.52 -1.56
CA PHE A 157 0.11 8.92 -1.30
C PHE A 157 -0.99 9.65 -0.52
N SER A 158 -2.25 9.43 -0.90
CA SER A 158 -3.39 10.15 -0.33
C SER A 158 -3.90 9.56 0.97
N LEU A 159 -3.53 8.33 1.32
CA LEU A 159 -4.03 7.60 2.49
C LEU A 159 -4.02 8.43 3.78
N PRO A 160 -2.95 9.16 4.13
CA PRO A 160 -2.96 9.94 5.37
C PRO A 160 -3.47 11.38 5.19
N LEU A 161 -3.79 11.80 3.95
CA LEU A 161 -4.06 13.20 3.61
C LEU A 161 -5.54 13.49 3.36
N VAL A 162 -6.30 12.47 3.00
CA VAL A 162 -7.66 12.61 2.45
C VAL A 162 -8.68 11.89 3.35
N PRO A 163 -9.90 12.42 3.51
CA PRO A 163 -10.94 11.77 4.30
C PRO A 163 -11.28 10.35 3.83
N ASN A 164 -11.76 9.53 4.77
CA ASN A 164 -12.09 8.11 4.53
C ASN A 164 -13.08 7.91 3.37
N GLU A 165 -14.06 8.79 3.17
CA GLU A 165 -15.02 8.67 2.06
C GLU A 165 -14.33 8.78 0.69
N ALA A 166 -13.41 9.73 0.55
CA ALA A 166 -12.70 9.94 -0.70
C ALA A 166 -11.66 8.83 -0.97
N LEU A 167 -11.04 8.27 0.08
CA LEU A 167 -10.20 7.07 -0.04
C LEU A 167 -11.02 5.84 -0.48
N LEU A 168 -12.23 5.68 0.04
CA LEU A 168 -13.14 4.61 -0.36
C LEU A 168 -13.50 4.71 -1.84
N LEU A 169 -13.84 5.91 -2.32
CA LEU A 169 -14.12 6.15 -3.73
C LEU A 169 -12.90 5.86 -4.62
N LEU A 170 -11.71 6.28 -4.18
CA LEU A 170 -10.47 6.01 -4.88
C LEU A 170 -10.14 4.51 -4.94
N ALA A 171 -10.40 3.78 -3.86
CA ALA A 171 -10.23 2.33 -3.77
C ALA A 171 -11.18 1.59 -4.73
N ILE A 172 -12.46 1.99 -4.75
CA ILE A 172 -13.46 1.44 -5.67
C ILE A 172 -13.05 1.72 -7.12
N LEU A 173 -12.60 2.94 -7.42
CA LEU A 173 -12.16 3.31 -8.77
C LEU A 173 -10.91 2.52 -9.19
N ALA A 174 -9.94 2.34 -8.29
CA ALA A 174 -8.75 1.54 -8.57
C ALA A 174 -9.10 0.08 -8.85
N PHE A 175 -10.01 -0.52 -8.06
CA PHE A 175 -10.50 -1.88 -8.28
C PHE A 175 -11.29 -2.00 -9.59
N ALA A 176 -12.19 -1.05 -9.87
CA ALA A 176 -12.98 -1.03 -11.11
C ALA A 176 -12.08 -0.91 -12.35
N SER A 177 -11.06 -0.03 -12.30
CA SER A 177 -10.07 0.09 -13.38
C SER A 177 -9.26 -1.20 -13.57
N PHE A 178 -8.82 -1.82 -12.47
CA PHE A 178 -8.14 -3.11 -12.52
C PHE A 178 -9.01 -4.19 -13.16
N LEU A 179 -10.27 -4.32 -12.73
CA LEU A 179 -11.20 -5.31 -13.25
C LEU A 179 -11.50 -5.07 -14.73
N PHE A 180 -11.75 -3.82 -15.12
CA PHE A 180 -11.99 -3.43 -16.51
C PHE A 180 -10.78 -3.78 -17.41
N HIS A 181 -9.56 -3.48 -16.96
CA HIS A 181 -8.34 -3.82 -17.69
C HIS A 181 -8.17 -5.34 -17.86
N ARG A 182 -8.47 -6.12 -16.81
CA ARG A 182 -8.42 -7.59 -16.84
C ARG A 182 -9.50 -8.18 -17.76
N LEU A 183 -10.71 -7.64 -17.74
CA LEU A 183 -11.80 -8.04 -18.64
C LEU A 183 -11.47 -7.75 -20.10
N ARG A 184 -10.87 -6.60 -20.40
CA ARG A 184 -10.48 -6.23 -21.78
C ARG A 184 -9.33 -7.09 -22.31
N THR A 185 -8.36 -7.44 -21.47
CA THR A 185 -7.21 -8.25 -21.87
C THR A 185 -7.49 -9.76 -21.85
N GLY A 186 -8.56 -10.19 -21.18
CA GLY A 186 -8.88 -11.60 -20.96
C GLY A 186 -7.87 -12.35 -20.09
N ASN A 187 -6.89 -11.63 -19.53
CA ASN A 187 -5.83 -12.23 -18.74
C ASN A 187 -6.21 -12.27 -17.25
N PHE A 188 -6.80 -13.37 -16.82
CA PHE A 188 -7.15 -13.64 -15.41
C PHE A 188 -6.13 -14.55 -14.71
N THR A 189 -4.85 -14.39 -15.03
CA THR A 189 -3.78 -14.98 -14.22
C THR A 189 -3.65 -14.17 -12.92
N LEU A 190 -4.22 -14.72 -11.85
CA LEU A 190 -4.12 -14.19 -10.49
C LEU A 190 -3.05 -14.96 -9.72
N ARG A 191 -2.32 -14.27 -8.84
CA ARG A 191 -1.35 -14.92 -7.96
C ARG A 191 -2.08 -15.45 -6.73
N PRO A 192 -2.10 -16.77 -6.49
CA PRO A 192 -2.73 -17.31 -5.30
C PRO A 192 -1.88 -16.95 -4.08
N LEU A 193 -2.49 -16.28 -3.11
CA LEU A 193 -1.88 -16.04 -1.81
C LEU A 193 -2.52 -16.92 -0.74
N ALA A 194 -1.70 -17.57 0.09
CA ALA A 194 -2.17 -18.52 1.11
C ALA A 194 -3.09 -17.88 2.17
N ILE A 195 -3.04 -16.55 2.34
CA ILE A 195 -3.83 -15.80 3.31
C ILE A 195 -5.21 -15.37 2.79
N GLU A 196 -5.44 -15.37 1.47
CA GLU A 196 -6.73 -14.98 0.87
C GLU A 196 -7.94 -15.68 1.48
N PRO A 197 -7.91 -17.01 1.74
CA PRO A 197 -9.08 -17.68 2.29
C PRO A 197 -9.43 -17.21 3.72
N VAL A 198 -8.41 -16.86 4.51
CA VAL A 198 -8.58 -16.32 5.87
C VAL A 198 -9.17 -14.91 5.82
N LEU A 199 -8.71 -14.08 4.87
CA LEU A 199 -9.25 -12.74 4.67
C LEU A 199 -10.72 -12.78 4.21
N VAL A 200 -11.09 -13.72 3.35
CA VAL A 200 -12.50 -13.92 2.98
C VAL A 200 -13.33 -14.39 4.15
N LEU A 201 -12.82 -15.31 4.98
CA LEU A 201 -13.50 -15.70 6.21
C LEU A 201 -13.71 -14.51 7.15
N TYR A 202 -12.70 -13.65 7.32
CA TYR A 202 -12.82 -12.42 8.09
C TYR A 202 -13.94 -11.51 7.55
N LEU A 203 -14.00 -11.30 6.22
CA LEU A 203 -15.06 -10.49 5.61
C LEU A 203 -16.46 -11.13 5.78
N LEU A 204 -16.56 -12.46 5.74
CA LEU A 204 -17.81 -13.17 6.00
C LEU A 204 -18.27 -12.97 7.45
N VAL A 205 -17.36 -13.11 8.41
CA VAL A 205 -17.66 -12.87 9.82
C VAL A 205 -18.04 -11.41 10.05
N ALA A 206 -17.32 -10.45 9.44
CA ALA A 206 -17.65 -9.04 9.50
C ALA A 206 -19.05 -8.76 8.92
N ALA A 207 -19.40 -9.37 7.79
CA ALA A 207 -20.74 -9.22 7.20
C ALA A 207 -21.84 -9.78 8.10
N LEU A 208 -21.63 -10.96 8.69
CA LEU A 208 -22.58 -11.55 9.65
C LEU A 208 -22.72 -10.67 10.91
N ALA A 209 -21.61 -10.12 11.42
CA ALA A 209 -21.62 -9.20 12.55
C ALA A 209 -22.37 -7.91 12.23
N THR A 210 -22.20 -7.36 11.01
CA THR A 210 -22.95 -6.20 10.53
C THR A 210 -24.45 -6.48 10.47
N LEU A 211 -24.85 -7.67 10.00
CA LEU A 211 -26.27 -8.07 9.96
C LEU A 211 -26.87 -8.27 11.36
N ALA A 212 -26.06 -8.72 12.31
CA ALA A 212 -26.46 -8.91 13.71
C ALA A 212 -26.34 -7.62 14.57
N SER A 213 -25.89 -6.51 13.99
CA SER A 213 -25.59 -5.29 14.74
C SER A 213 -26.84 -4.50 15.11
N ALA A 214 -26.83 -3.90 16.30
CA ALA A 214 -27.87 -2.96 16.75
C ALA A 214 -27.86 -1.65 15.95
N THR A 215 -26.71 -1.24 15.39
CA THR A 215 -26.55 -0.01 14.61
C THR A 215 -26.07 -0.33 13.19
N LEU A 216 -27.04 -0.62 12.31
CA LEU A 216 -26.77 -1.08 10.96
C LEU A 216 -25.97 -0.05 10.12
N THR A 217 -26.27 1.25 10.26
CA THR A 217 -25.65 2.30 9.45
C THR A 217 -24.14 2.44 9.70
N GLY A 218 -23.72 2.47 10.97
CA GLY A 218 -22.30 2.49 11.33
C GLY A 218 -21.60 1.20 10.91
N SER A 219 -22.25 0.06 11.17
CA SER A 219 -21.68 -1.26 10.88
C SER A 219 -21.53 -1.51 9.36
N LEU A 220 -22.40 -0.94 8.52
CA LEU A 220 -22.26 -0.98 7.06
C LEU A 220 -21.10 -0.12 6.57
N ARG A 221 -20.85 1.04 7.19
CA ARG A 221 -19.68 1.87 6.89
C ARG A 221 -18.39 1.10 7.17
N ASP A 222 -18.29 0.45 8.33
CA ASP A 222 -17.11 -0.31 8.72
C ASP A 222 -16.90 -1.52 7.81
N LEU A 223 -17.98 -2.24 7.46
CA LEU A 223 -17.92 -3.33 6.48
C LEU A 223 -17.42 -2.86 5.11
N ALA A 224 -17.83 -1.67 4.66
CA ALA A 224 -17.37 -1.09 3.40
C ALA A 224 -15.86 -0.77 3.46
N ILE A 225 -15.36 -0.24 4.57
CA ILE A 225 -13.93 0.05 4.79
C ILE A 225 -13.12 -1.26 4.76
N TYR A 226 -13.56 -2.30 5.47
CA TYR A 226 -12.88 -3.60 5.48
C TYR A 226 -12.86 -4.25 4.09
N THR A 227 -14.00 -4.21 3.39
CA THR A 227 -14.13 -4.74 2.03
C THR A 227 -13.20 -4.00 1.08
N CYS A 228 -13.20 -2.66 1.09
CA CYS A 228 -12.34 -1.87 0.21
C CYS A 228 -10.86 -2.06 0.53
N SER A 229 -10.48 -2.18 1.80
CA SER A 229 -9.11 -2.49 2.20
C SER A 229 -8.64 -3.83 1.64
N PHE A 230 -9.51 -4.86 1.69
CA PHE A 230 -9.24 -6.15 1.06
C PHE A 230 -9.11 -6.05 -0.47
N LEU A 231 -9.98 -5.28 -1.12
CA LEU A 231 -9.91 -5.06 -2.58
C LEU A 231 -8.61 -4.37 -2.98
N VAL A 232 -8.18 -3.34 -2.25
CA VAL A 232 -6.90 -2.65 -2.51
C VAL A 232 -5.73 -3.61 -2.31
N PHE A 233 -5.72 -4.39 -1.24
CA PHE A 233 -4.72 -5.44 -1.02
C PHE A 233 -4.68 -6.44 -2.18
N PHE A 234 -5.84 -6.92 -2.62
CA PHE A 234 -5.96 -7.85 -3.73
C PHE A 234 -5.42 -7.26 -5.05
N VAL A 235 -5.74 -6.00 -5.36
CA VAL A 235 -5.21 -5.29 -6.54
C VAL A 235 -3.71 -5.10 -6.41
N LEU A 236 -3.20 -4.73 -5.23
CA LEU A 236 -1.77 -4.53 -4.98
C LEU A 236 -0.96 -5.78 -5.31
N ILE A 237 -1.36 -6.96 -4.78
CA ILE A 237 -0.67 -8.23 -5.02
C ILE A 237 -0.74 -8.66 -6.50
N ASN A 238 -1.86 -8.40 -7.17
CA ASN A 238 -2.07 -8.82 -8.55
C ASN A 238 -1.58 -7.81 -9.59
N GLN A 239 -1.28 -6.57 -9.19
CA GLN A 239 -0.85 -5.50 -10.10
C GLN A 239 0.63 -5.13 -9.96
N LEU A 240 1.19 -5.09 -8.74
CA LEU A 240 2.61 -4.76 -8.55
C LEU A 240 3.47 -6.01 -8.73
N GLN A 241 3.97 -6.22 -9.94
CA GLN A 241 4.70 -7.45 -10.30
C GLN A 241 6.20 -7.24 -10.42
N THR A 242 6.63 -6.00 -10.65
CA THR A 242 8.03 -5.66 -10.85
C THR A 242 8.61 -4.92 -9.65
N LYS A 243 9.93 -5.05 -9.45
CA LYS A 243 10.67 -4.27 -8.44
C LYS A 243 10.49 -2.76 -8.64
N LYS A 244 10.42 -2.30 -9.89
CA LYS A 244 10.23 -0.89 -10.23
C LYS A 244 8.87 -0.39 -9.76
N GLU A 245 7.79 -1.14 -10.01
CA GLU A 245 6.44 -0.77 -9.57
C GLU A 245 6.34 -0.73 -8.03
N LEU A 246 6.90 -1.72 -7.34
CA LEU A 246 6.95 -1.72 -5.88
C LEU A 246 7.77 -0.53 -5.35
N HIS A 247 8.93 -0.25 -5.93
CA HIS A 247 9.75 0.90 -5.55
C HIS A 247 9.01 2.22 -5.75
N THR A 248 8.31 2.39 -6.87
CA THR A 248 7.46 3.57 -7.11
C THR A 248 6.33 3.66 -6.09
N TYR A 249 5.64 2.56 -5.79
CA TYR A 249 4.59 2.53 -4.77
C TYR A 249 5.10 3.02 -3.41
N LEU A 250 6.27 2.53 -2.97
CA LEU A 250 6.89 2.95 -1.72
C LEU A 250 7.32 4.42 -1.72
N ILE A 251 7.80 4.95 -2.86
CA ILE A 251 8.09 6.38 -2.99
C ILE A 251 6.82 7.22 -2.78
N PHE A 252 5.70 6.84 -3.40
CA PHE A 252 4.43 7.56 -3.22
C PHE A 252 3.94 7.50 -1.77
N ALA A 253 4.04 6.33 -1.13
CA ALA A 253 3.73 6.18 0.29
C ALA A 253 4.60 7.10 1.18
N LEU A 254 5.92 7.13 0.94
CA LEU A 254 6.84 8.00 1.67
C LEU A 254 6.59 9.49 1.40
N ALA A 255 6.21 9.86 0.19
CA ALA A 255 5.87 11.24 -0.15
C ALA A 255 4.64 11.71 0.64
N GLY A 256 3.62 10.85 0.77
CA GLY A 256 2.46 11.11 1.62
C GLY A 256 2.87 11.24 3.10
N ALA A 257 3.67 10.30 3.60
CA ALA A 257 4.17 10.32 4.97
C ALA A 257 5.06 11.54 5.28
N LEU A 258 5.84 12.01 4.30
CA LEU A 258 6.65 13.21 4.45
C LEU A 258 5.77 14.44 4.69
N LEU A 259 4.67 14.60 3.95
CA LEU A 259 3.73 15.70 4.18
C LEU A 259 3.09 15.63 5.56
N VAL A 260 2.74 14.42 6.02
CA VAL A 260 2.24 14.18 7.39
C VAL A 260 3.27 14.63 8.43
N ALA A 261 4.53 14.24 8.26
CA ALA A 261 5.60 14.56 9.20
C ALA A 261 5.94 16.05 9.20
N LEU A 262 6.00 16.70 8.03
CA LEU A 262 6.22 18.14 7.93
C LEU A 262 5.09 18.94 8.58
N TYR A 263 3.83 18.55 8.33
CA TYR A 263 2.69 19.20 8.99
C TYR A 263 2.70 18.93 10.50
N GLY A 264 3.15 17.75 10.92
CA GLY A 264 3.32 17.45 12.32
C GLY A 264 4.39 18.29 13.02
N ILE A 265 5.56 18.46 12.39
CA ILE A 265 6.62 19.35 12.88
C ILE A 265 6.14 20.80 12.94
N TYR A 266 5.37 21.24 11.94
CA TYR A 266 4.71 22.54 11.96
C TYR A 266 3.78 22.69 13.18
N GLN A 267 2.94 21.70 13.47
CA GLN A 267 2.08 21.71 14.67
C GLN A 267 2.87 21.83 15.97
N TYR A 268 4.02 21.18 16.06
CA TYR A 268 4.89 21.28 17.23
C TYR A 268 5.46 22.70 17.40
N ILE A 269 6.01 23.28 16.33
CA ILE A 269 6.63 24.61 16.36
C ILE A 269 5.64 25.70 16.75
N PHE A 270 4.41 25.64 16.24
CA PHE A 270 3.38 26.66 16.48
C PHE A 270 2.47 26.37 17.68
N GLY A 271 2.74 25.31 18.44
CA GLY A 271 1.98 25.00 19.65
C GLY A 271 0.52 24.63 19.37
N ALA A 272 0.30 23.58 18.56
CA ALA A 272 -1.05 23.12 18.24
C ALA A 272 -1.88 22.79 19.50
N PRO A 273 -3.20 23.10 19.49
CA PRO A 273 -4.04 22.91 20.65
C PRO A 273 -4.14 21.42 21.03
N MET A 274 -3.93 21.13 22.32
CA MET A 274 -4.00 19.78 22.87
C MET A 274 -5.37 19.53 23.49
N GLN A 275 -5.98 18.37 23.23
CA GLN A 275 -7.18 17.96 23.97
C GLN A 275 -6.79 17.58 25.40
N SER A 276 -7.55 18.06 26.38
CA SER A 276 -7.32 17.83 27.82
C SER A 276 -7.26 16.35 28.21
N GLY A 277 -7.83 15.45 27.40
CA GLY A 277 -7.79 13.99 27.64
C GLY A 277 -6.54 13.26 27.14
N TRP A 278 -5.59 13.92 26.46
CA TRP A 278 -4.43 13.26 25.85
C TRP A 278 -3.21 13.16 26.75
N VAL A 279 -3.18 13.92 27.85
CA VAL A 279 -2.07 13.96 28.80
C VAL A 279 -2.65 14.12 30.19
N ASP A 280 -2.20 13.25 31.11
CA ASP A 280 -2.40 13.49 32.54
C ASP A 280 -1.36 14.52 32.99
N ALA A 281 -1.77 15.79 33.06
CA ALA A 281 -0.91 16.91 33.44
C ALA A 281 -0.31 16.76 34.85
N THR A 282 -0.91 15.93 35.71
CA THR A 282 -0.39 15.67 37.06
C THR A 282 0.78 14.68 37.06
N ARG A 283 0.81 13.74 36.12
CA ARG A 283 1.86 12.72 36.00
C ARG A 283 2.95 13.07 35.01
N ASN A 284 2.63 13.86 33.98
CA ASN A 284 3.54 14.23 32.90
C ASN A 284 3.56 15.75 32.64
N PRO A 285 4.03 16.55 33.60
CA PRO A 285 4.02 18.01 33.50
C PRO A 285 4.96 18.58 32.42
N LEU A 286 5.87 17.74 31.88
CA LEU A 286 6.85 18.11 30.84
C LEU A 286 6.36 17.86 29.40
N ILE A 287 5.21 17.20 29.22
CA ILE A 287 4.63 16.95 27.90
C ILE A 287 3.93 18.22 27.44
N GLY A 288 4.51 18.89 26.45
CA GLY A 288 4.09 20.21 26.01
C GLY A 288 3.08 20.16 24.85
N VAL A 289 3.39 19.41 23.80
CA VAL A 289 2.60 19.39 22.55
C VAL A 289 2.69 18.01 21.89
N ARG A 290 1.55 17.31 21.87
CA ARG A 290 1.40 16.03 21.15
C ARG A 290 0.90 16.27 19.73
N VAL A 291 1.73 15.95 18.76
CA VAL A 291 1.44 16.14 17.34
C VAL A 291 0.52 15.06 16.79
N TYR A 292 -0.50 15.45 16.01
CA TYR A 292 -1.49 14.53 15.41
C TYR A 292 -1.69 14.69 13.90
N SER A 293 -1.10 15.72 13.30
CA SER A 293 -1.12 16.01 11.86
C SER A 293 -2.55 15.94 11.29
N PHE A 294 -2.75 15.27 10.16
CA PHE A 294 -4.05 15.08 9.50
C PHE A 294 -4.97 14.06 10.21
N PHE A 295 -4.46 13.29 11.18
CA PHE A 295 -5.20 12.18 11.79
C PHE A 295 -6.14 12.60 12.92
N GLY A 296 -5.99 13.81 13.47
CA GLY A 296 -6.76 14.27 14.62
C GLY A 296 -6.50 13.48 15.92
N ASN A 297 -5.61 12.49 15.89
CA ASN A 297 -5.21 11.67 17.03
C ASN A 297 -3.70 11.33 16.93
N PRO A 298 -2.89 11.68 17.95
CA PRO A 298 -1.44 11.44 17.94
C PRO A 298 -1.07 9.96 17.90
N ASN A 299 -1.89 9.07 18.46
CA ASN A 299 -1.64 7.63 18.47
C ASN A 299 -1.84 7.02 17.07
N VAL A 300 -2.86 7.47 16.34
CA VAL A 300 -3.13 7.00 14.96
C VAL A 300 -2.00 7.44 14.03
N MET A 301 -1.51 8.68 14.20
CA MET A 301 -0.33 9.16 13.50
C MET A 301 0.91 8.32 13.82
N ALA A 302 1.15 7.99 15.08
CA ALA A 302 2.27 7.16 15.49
C ALA A 302 2.21 5.75 14.88
N GLU A 303 1.04 5.11 14.89
CA GLU A 303 0.82 3.80 14.26
C GLU A 303 1.15 3.85 12.77
N TYR A 304 0.67 4.88 12.06
CA TYR A 304 0.98 5.07 10.65
C TYR A 304 2.49 5.25 10.39
N LEU A 305 3.17 6.11 11.17
CA LEU A 305 4.61 6.36 10.99
C LEU A 305 5.45 5.11 11.30
N ILE A 306 5.11 4.34 12.33
CA ILE A 306 5.80 3.09 12.68
C ILE A 306 5.72 2.09 11.53
N LEU A 307 4.59 2.03 10.82
CA LEU A 307 4.43 1.14 9.66
C LEU A 307 5.24 1.61 8.44
N ILE A 308 5.42 2.93 8.25
CA ILE A 308 6.08 3.50 7.07
C ILE A 308 7.61 3.59 7.20
N ILE A 309 8.13 3.90 8.38
CA ILE A 309 9.57 4.11 8.62
C ILE A 309 10.44 2.92 8.14
N PRO A 310 10.10 1.65 8.38
CA PRO A 310 10.87 0.51 7.89
C PRO A 310 11.03 0.49 6.37
N PHE A 311 10.03 0.98 5.62
CA PHE A 311 10.13 1.09 4.16
C PHE A 311 11.07 2.21 3.72
N GLY A 312 11.14 3.33 4.47
CA GLY A 312 12.14 4.38 4.28
C GLY A 312 13.56 3.86 4.44
N ILE A 313 13.80 3.09 5.51
CA ILE A 313 15.07 2.42 5.78
C ILE A 313 15.38 1.41 4.66
N ALA A 314 14.41 0.60 4.23
CA ALA A 314 14.60 -0.36 3.14
C ALA A 314 14.99 0.32 1.82
N LEU A 315 14.38 1.47 1.49
CA LEU A 315 14.70 2.24 0.29
C LEU A 315 16.09 2.89 0.36
N PHE A 316 16.51 3.36 1.54
CA PHE A 316 17.88 3.81 1.79
C PHE A 316 18.92 2.73 1.43
N PHE A 317 18.69 1.50 1.87
CA PHE A 317 19.58 0.37 1.55
C PHE A 317 19.45 -0.14 0.11
N SER A 318 18.31 0.11 -0.55
CA SER A 318 18.06 -0.36 -1.92
C SER A 318 18.80 0.46 -2.98
N VAL A 319 19.19 1.70 -2.70
CA VAL A 319 19.77 2.60 -3.71
C VAL A 319 21.27 2.77 -3.54
N ARG A 320 22.01 2.83 -4.65
CA ARG A 320 23.48 3.01 -4.66
C ARG A 320 23.91 4.48 -4.71
N ASN A 321 23.13 5.35 -5.34
CA ASN A 321 23.43 6.77 -5.48
C ASN A 321 23.44 7.46 -4.10
N ILE A 322 24.54 8.14 -3.78
CA ILE A 322 24.74 8.84 -2.49
C ILE A 322 23.68 9.92 -2.26
N PHE A 323 23.28 10.66 -3.29
CA PHE A 323 22.28 11.72 -3.18
C PHE A 323 20.91 11.14 -2.81
N CYS A 324 20.50 10.07 -3.49
CA CYS A 324 19.25 9.38 -3.17
C CYS A 324 19.28 8.76 -1.76
N LYS A 325 20.44 8.24 -1.33
CA LYS A 325 20.62 7.77 0.05
C LYS A 325 20.40 8.89 1.06
N LEU A 326 21.04 10.05 0.86
CA LEU A 326 20.86 11.20 1.75
C LEU A 326 19.40 11.67 1.77
N LEU A 327 18.72 11.64 0.62
CA LEU A 327 17.29 11.97 0.55
C LEU A 327 16.45 11.00 1.39
N TYR A 328 16.60 9.68 1.20
CA TYR A 328 15.83 8.70 1.98
C TYR A 328 16.17 8.75 3.47
N LEU A 329 17.43 8.99 3.82
CA LEU A 329 17.85 9.19 5.20
C LEU A 329 17.19 10.43 5.81
N GLY A 330 17.20 11.56 5.09
CA GLY A 330 16.56 12.80 5.53
C GLY A 330 15.05 12.65 5.71
N VAL A 331 14.36 12.06 4.72
CA VAL A 331 12.92 11.78 4.82
C VAL A 331 12.63 10.87 6.00
N THR A 332 13.32 9.75 6.13
CA THR A 332 13.11 8.80 7.24
C THR A 332 13.43 9.44 8.59
N GLY A 333 14.45 10.30 8.66
CA GLY A 333 14.79 11.08 9.85
C GLY A 333 13.67 12.05 10.25
N LEU A 334 13.05 12.74 9.29
CA LEU A 334 11.88 13.59 9.54
C LEU A 334 10.68 12.77 10.03
N LEU A 335 10.43 11.59 9.45
CA LEU A 335 9.38 10.68 9.92
C LEU A 335 9.63 10.24 11.37
N ALA A 336 10.87 9.85 11.69
CA ALA A 336 11.26 9.42 13.04
C ALA A 336 11.18 10.57 14.05
N LEU A 337 11.61 11.78 13.67
CA LEU A 337 11.45 12.98 14.49
C LEU A 337 9.97 13.23 14.77
N SER A 338 9.14 13.23 13.72
CA SER A 338 7.70 13.45 13.87
C SER A 338 7.02 12.37 14.72
N LEU A 339 7.49 11.13 14.65
CA LEU A 339 7.05 10.05 15.55
C LEU A 339 7.40 10.36 17.01
N LEU A 340 8.61 10.84 17.30
CA LEU A 340 8.98 11.25 18.65
C LEU A 340 8.11 12.41 19.15
N LEU A 341 7.75 13.35 18.28
CA LEU A 341 6.86 14.48 18.61
C LEU A 341 5.39 14.06 18.89
N THR A 342 5.03 12.80 18.63
CA THR A 342 3.72 12.28 19.08
C THR A 342 3.69 11.96 20.59
N LEU A 343 4.88 11.81 21.18
CA LEU A 343 5.11 11.53 22.61
C LEU A 343 5.49 12.78 23.42
N SER A 344 5.81 13.90 22.76
CA SER A 344 6.33 15.14 23.36
C SER A 344 5.28 16.05 23.99
#